data_AF-A0A6F9AIY4-F1
#
_entry.id   AF-A0A6F9AIY4-F1
#
_cell.length_a   1.000
_cell.length_b   1.000
_cell.length_c   1.000
_cell.angle_alpha   90.00
_cell.angle_beta   90.00
_cell.angle_gamma   90.00
#
_symmetry.space_group_name_H-M   'P 1'
#
loop_
_entity.id
_entity.type
_entity.pdbx_description
1 polymer ?
#
loop_
_entity_poly.entity_id
_entity_poly.type
_entity_poly.pdbx_seq_one_letter_code
_entity_poly.pdbx_strand_id
1 'polypeptide(L)'
;YSTELKKLYCQIAKTCPIQIKVLTNPPQGAVIRAMPVYKKAEHVTEVVKRCPNHELSREFNDGQIAPPSHLIRVEGNSQSQYLEDSITGRQSVLVGTEFTTILYNFMCNSSCVGGMNRRPILIIVTLETREGQVLGRRCFEARICACPGRDRKADEDSIRKQHVTDGTKTSEGMKRPFRQASHGIQMSSIKKRRSTDEEVFCLPIKGREIYEILVKIKESLELMQFLPQHTVESYRQQQNLLQKQ
;
A
#
# COMPACT_ATOMS: atom_id res chain seq x y z
N TYR A 1 3.54 6.80 11.51
CA TYR A 1 3.63 6.30 10.13
C TYR A 1 4.98 5.65 9.91
N SER A 2 5.04 4.58 9.12
CA SER A 2 6.30 3.98 8.62
C SER A 2 6.44 4.32 7.14
N THR A 3 7.50 5.04 6.80
CA THR A 3 7.84 5.40 5.42
C THR A 3 8.30 4.19 4.63
N GLU A 4 9.09 3.31 5.26
CA GLU A 4 9.59 2.06 4.69
C GLU A 4 8.43 1.15 4.26
N LEU A 5 7.41 1.01 5.11
CA LEU A 5 6.30 0.09 4.89
C LEU A 5 5.08 0.73 4.21
N LYS A 6 5.10 2.06 4.00
CA LYS A 6 3.93 2.85 3.62
C LYS A 6 2.69 2.50 4.46
N LYS A 7 2.91 2.38 5.77
CA LYS A 7 1.96 1.81 6.73
C LYS A 7 1.72 2.75 7.91
N LEU A 8 0.45 3.06 8.15
CA LEU A 8 -0.02 3.78 9.32
C LEU A 8 -0.18 2.81 10.49
N TYR A 9 0.38 3.19 11.64
CA TYR A 9 0.15 2.54 12.92
C TYR A 9 -0.48 3.57 13.84
N CYS A 10 -1.65 3.25 14.37
CA CYS A 10 -2.40 4.15 15.24
C CYS A 10 -3.16 3.37 16.31
N GLN A 11 -3.58 4.07 17.35
CA GLN A 11 -4.47 3.51 18.37
C GLN A 11 -5.93 3.67 17.94
N ILE A 12 -6.79 2.82 18.49
CA ILE A 12 -8.24 2.93 18.30
C ILE A 12 -8.75 4.31 18.75
N ALA A 13 -9.67 4.88 17.97
CA ALA A 13 -10.34 6.15 18.20
C ALA A 13 -9.43 7.40 18.35
N LYS A 14 -8.10 7.25 18.23
CA LYS A 14 -7.17 8.38 18.26
C LYS A 14 -7.09 9.07 16.91
N THR A 15 -7.05 10.40 16.96
CA THR A 15 -6.96 11.28 15.81
C THR A 15 -5.69 11.02 15.01
N CYS A 16 -5.85 10.78 13.72
CA CYS A 16 -4.78 10.53 12.76
C CYS A 16 -4.84 11.60 11.66
N PRO A 17 -4.01 12.66 11.74
CA PRO A 17 -3.98 13.68 10.70
C PRO A 17 -3.35 13.12 9.42
N ILE A 18 -4.07 13.23 8.30
CA ILE A 18 -3.59 12.82 6.98
C ILE A 18 -3.61 14.04 6.04
N GLN A 19 -2.43 14.38 5.52
CA GLN A 19 -2.27 15.47 4.56
C GLN A 19 -2.62 15.00 3.15
N ILE A 20 -3.52 15.75 2.50
CA ILE A 20 -3.86 15.63 1.09
C ILE A 20 -3.11 16.73 0.34
N LYS A 21 -2.20 16.30 -0.54
CA LYS A 21 -1.41 17.20 -1.38
C LYS A 21 -1.83 17.02 -2.83
N VAL A 22 -2.24 18.11 -3.45
CA VAL A 22 -2.62 18.20 -4.86
C VAL A 22 -1.70 19.22 -5.55
N LEU A 23 -1.34 18.96 -6.81
CA LEU A 23 -0.51 19.88 -7.59
C LEU A 23 -1.31 21.06 -8.12
N THR A 24 -2.58 20.82 -8.44
CA THR A 24 -3.53 21.79 -8.98
C THR A 24 -4.78 21.79 -8.11
N ASN A 25 -5.42 22.95 -7.97
CA ASN A 25 -6.68 23.05 -7.22
C ASN A 25 -7.74 22.13 -7.86
N PRO A 26 -8.43 21.31 -7.05
CA PRO A 26 -9.52 20.47 -7.56
C PRO A 26 -10.68 21.32 -8.10
N PRO A 27 -11.47 20.79 -9.05
CA PRO A 27 -12.70 21.43 -9.50
C PRO A 27 -13.66 21.73 -8.34
N GLN A 28 -14.50 22.76 -8.50
CA GLN A 28 -15.50 23.10 -7.48
C GLN A 28 -16.43 21.91 -7.21
N GLY A 29 -16.66 21.61 -5.93
CA GLY A 29 -17.49 20.49 -5.52
C GLY A 29 -16.79 19.12 -5.58
N ALA A 30 -15.48 19.07 -5.85
CA ALA A 30 -14.69 17.86 -5.67
C ALA A 30 -14.65 17.42 -4.21
N VAL A 31 -14.52 16.11 -4.00
CA VAL A 31 -14.55 15.47 -2.68
C VAL A 31 -13.40 14.49 -2.51
N ILE A 32 -12.98 14.31 -1.27
CA ILE A 32 -12.05 13.24 -0.88
C ILE A 32 -12.84 12.12 -0.23
N ARG A 33 -12.71 10.90 -0.77
CA ARG A 33 -13.32 9.69 -0.20
C ARG A 33 -12.24 8.80 0.40
N ALA A 34 -12.48 8.31 1.62
CA ALA A 34 -11.69 7.24 2.24
C ALA A 34 -12.51 5.96 2.36
N MET A 35 -11.97 4.85 1.86
CA MET A 35 -12.62 3.53 1.89
C MET A 35 -11.63 2.44 2.31
N PRO A 36 -11.93 1.66 3.37
CA PRO A 36 -11.11 0.53 3.77
C PRO A 36 -11.42 -0.72 2.93
N VAL A 37 -10.38 -1.46 2.56
CA VAL A 37 -10.47 -2.78 1.89
C VAL A 37 -9.46 -3.74 2.51
N TYR A 38 -9.74 -5.05 2.51
CA TYR A 38 -8.73 -6.01 2.92
C TYR A 38 -7.61 -6.10 1.87
N LYS A 39 -6.36 -6.18 2.33
CA LYS A 39 -5.17 -6.22 1.47
C LYS A 39 -5.01 -7.54 0.73
N LYS A 40 -5.36 -8.66 1.38
CA LYS A 40 -5.20 -10.00 0.80
C LYS A 40 -6.32 -10.31 -0.19
N ALA A 41 -5.98 -10.91 -1.32
CA ALA A 41 -6.92 -11.26 -2.39
C ALA A 41 -8.07 -12.16 -1.91
N GLU A 42 -7.77 -13.13 -1.03
CA GLU A 42 -8.74 -14.04 -0.42
C GLU A 42 -9.86 -13.35 0.38
N HIS A 43 -9.66 -12.09 0.79
CA HIS A 43 -10.62 -11.32 1.58
C HIS A 43 -11.09 -10.05 0.87
N VAL A 44 -10.62 -9.78 -0.36
CA VAL A 44 -10.84 -8.47 -1.01
C VAL A 44 -12.33 -8.20 -1.29
N THR A 45 -13.12 -9.25 -1.48
CA THR A 45 -14.57 -9.17 -1.69
C THR A 45 -15.35 -8.89 -0.40
N GLU A 46 -14.75 -9.14 0.77
CA GLU A 46 -15.40 -8.90 2.05
C GLU A 46 -15.37 -7.41 2.41
N VAL A 47 -16.44 -6.96 3.09
CA VAL A 47 -16.54 -5.59 3.58
C VAL A 47 -15.80 -5.45 4.90
N VAL A 48 -14.99 -4.40 5.01
CA VAL A 48 -14.33 -4.05 6.28
C VAL A 48 -15.33 -3.31 7.17
N LYS A 49 -15.81 -3.99 8.22
CA LYS A 49 -16.71 -3.43 9.24
C LYS A 49 -16.08 -3.50 10.63
N ARG A 50 -16.61 -2.72 11.58
CA ARG A 50 -16.26 -2.86 13.00
C ARG A 50 -16.74 -4.22 13.52
N CYS A 51 -16.14 -4.70 14.61
CA CYS A 51 -16.66 -5.90 15.26
C CYS A 51 -17.96 -5.61 16.03
N PRO A 52 -18.83 -6.60 16.25
CA PRO A 52 -20.10 -6.42 16.95
C PRO A 52 -19.95 -5.74 18.32
N ASN A 53 -18.90 -6.07 19.07
CA ASN A 53 -18.66 -5.48 20.39
C ASN A 53 -18.46 -3.96 20.32
N HIS A 54 -17.70 -3.47 19.33
CA HIS A 54 -17.47 -2.04 19.17
C HIS A 54 -18.63 -1.34 18.46
N GLU A 55 -19.32 -2.02 17.56
CA GLU A 55 -20.51 -1.50 16.88
C GLU A 55 -21.66 -1.27 17.85
N LEU A 56 -21.88 -2.18 18.81
CA LEU A 56 -22.95 -2.08 19.82
C LEU A 56 -22.57 -1.25 21.06
N SER A 57 -21.27 -0.98 21.28
CA SER A 57 -20.81 -0.19 22.43
C SER A 57 -21.29 1.26 22.36
N ARG A 58 -21.63 1.86 23.51
CA ARG A 58 -21.98 3.29 23.59
C ARG A 58 -20.76 4.21 23.67
N GLU A 59 -19.62 3.71 24.15
CA GLU A 59 -18.39 4.48 24.46
C GLU A 59 -17.91 5.35 23.29
N PHE A 60 -18.10 4.89 22.06
CA PHE A 60 -17.66 5.60 20.85
C PHE A 60 -18.80 5.99 19.92
N ASN A 61 -20.05 5.71 20.25
CA ASN A 61 -21.18 5.90 19.31
C ASN A 61 -22.12 7.02 19.75
N ASP A 62 -22.18 7.33 21.04
CA ASP A 62 -23.15 8.29 21.55
C ASP A 62 -22.87 9.72 21.04
N GLY A 63 -23.92 10.39 20.56
CA GLY A 63 -23.85 11.76 20.01
C GLY A 63 -23.03 11.92 18.71
N GLN A 64 -22.65 10.84 18.03
CA GLN A 64 -21.85 10.90 16.80
C GLN A 64 -22.72 10.86 15.53
N ILE A 65 -22.38 11.68 14.54
CA ILE A 65 -23.04 11.70 13.21
C ILE A 65 -22.73 10.42 12.42
N ALA A 66 -21.56 9.83 12.67
CA ALA A 66 -21.08 8.66 11.95
C ALA A 66 -21.85 7.37 12.33
N PRO A 67 -22.27 6.54 11.36
CA PRO A 67 -22.90 5.27 11.66
C PRO A 67 -22.03 4.37 12.55
N PRO A 68 -22.62 3.59 13.47
CA PRO A 68 -21.87 2.70 14.36
C PRO A 68 -21.06 1.62 13.64
N SER A 69 -21.42 1.23 12.42
CA SER A 69 -20.72 0.18 11.66
C SER A 69 -19.42 0.66 10.98
N HIS A 70 -19.31 1.97 10.68
CA HIS A 70 -18.19 2.55 9.92
C HIS A 70 -16.87 2.49 10.70
N LEU A 71 -15.86 1.86 10.09
CA LEU A 71 -14.51 1.79 10.65
C LEU A 71 -13.81 3.16 10.70
N ILE A 72 -13.94 3.96 9.63
CA ILE A 72 -13.26 5.24 9.47
C ILE A 72 -14.24 6.36 9.80
N ARG A 73 -13.81 7.30 10.65
CA ARG A 73 -14.53 8.52 10.97
C ARG A 73 -13.67 9.75 10.74
N VAL A 74 -14.32 10.90 10.61
CA VAL A 74 -13.67 12.20 10.46
C VAL A 74 -14.02 13.07 11.66
N GLU A 75 -12.99 13.61 12.31
CA GLU A 75 -13.10 14.52 13.45
C GLU A 75 -13.09 15.98 12.99
N GLY A 76 -13.86 16.84 13.68
CA GLY A 76 -13.86 18.28 13.45
C GLY A 76 -14.51 18.72 12.13
N ASN A 77 -15.24 17.85 11.43
CA ASN A 77 -15.92 18.18 10.18
C ASN A 77 -17.38 17.70 10.18
N SER A 78 -18.30 18.63 10.43
CA SER A 78 -19.75 18.39 10.43
C SER A 78 -20.33 18.15 9.04
N GLN A 79 -19.59 18.46 7.98
CA GLN A 79 -19.99 18.22 6.58
C GLN A 79 -19.52 16.85 6.06
N SER A 80 -18.91 16.01 6.92
CA SER A 80 -18.51 14.67 6.53
C SER A 80 -19.73 13.79 6.23
N GLN A 81 -19.68 13.08 5.09
CA GLN A 81 -20.78 12.22 4.64
C GLN A 81 -20.35 10.77 4.70
N TYR A 82 -21.13 9.94 5.39
CA TYR A 82 -20.90 8.52 5.54
C TYR A 82 -21.79 7.76 4.58
N LEU A 83 -21.20 7.01 3.66
CA LEU A 83 -21.93 6.27 2.62
C LEU A 83 -21.67 4.78 2.72
N GLU A 84 -22.71 3.99 2.51
CA GLU A 84 -22.63 2.56 2.22
C GLU A 84 -23.09 2.34 0.77
N ASP A 85 -22.22 1.72 -0.04
CA ASP A 85 -22.53 1.41 -1.43
C ASP A 85 -23.64 0.34 -1.50
N SER A 86 -24.73 0.63 -2.22
CA SER A 86 -25.93 -0.22 -2.23
C SER A 86 -25.73 -1.58 -2.88
N ILE A 87 -24.71 -1.74 -3.73
CA ILE A 87 -24.43 -2.97 -4.47
C ILE A 87 -23.40 -3.82 -3.72
N THR A 88 -22.32 -3.19 -3.27
CA THR A 88 -21.17 -3.88 -2.66
C THR A 88 -21.18 -3.87 -1.14
N GLY A 89 -22.03 -3.06 -0.51
CA GLY A 89 -22.08 -2.85 0.93
C GLY A 89 -20.83 -2.15 1.50
N ARG A 90 -19.95 -1.63 0.64
CA ARG A 90 -18.69 -0.99 1.08
C ARG A 90 -18.97 0.34 1.74
N GLN A 91 -18.34 0.53 2.89
CA GLN A 91 -18.49 1.75 3.69
C GLN A 91 -17.37 2.72 3.39
N SER A 92 -17.72 3.99 3.19
CA SER A 92 -16.77 5.07 2.93
C SER A 92 -17.19 6.36 3.62
N VAL A 93 -16.24 7.28 3.76
CA VAL A 93 -16.50 8.63 4.26
C VAL A 93 -15.98 9.65 3.26
N LEU A 94 -16.79 10.68 3.00
CA LEU A 94 -16.49 11.78 2.08
C LEU A 94 -16.31 13.07 2.87
N VAL A 95 -15.37 13.89 2.43
CA VAL A 95 -15.16 15.25 2.92
C VAL A 95 -14.89 16.19 1.74
N GLY A 96 -15.22 17.46 1.89
CA GLY A 96 -14.86 18.48 0.92
C GLY A 96 -13.34 18.69 0.81
N THR A 97 -12.88 19.22 -0.32
CA THR A 97 -11.46 19.50 -0.59
C THR A 97 -10.95 20.79 0.03
N GLU A 98 -11.77 21.49 0.82
CA GLU A 98 -11.41 22.74 1.50
C GLU A 98 -10.27 22.54 2.52
N PHE A 99 -10.11 21.32 3.01
CA PHE A 99 -9.08 20.96 3.99
C PHE A 99 -7.93 20.23 3.31
N THR A 100 -6.71 20.72 3.52
CA THR A 100 -5.48 20.02 3.14
C THR A 100 -5.11 18.91 4.12
N THR A 101 -5.65 18.93 5.35
CA THR A 101 -5.41 17.91 6.36
C THR A 101 -6.74 17.39 6.88
N ILE A 102 -6.95 16.09 6.77
CA ILE A 102 -8.16 15.42 7.24
C ILE A 102 -7.81 14.64 8.51
N LEU A 103 -8.60 14.84 9.56
CA LEU A 103 -8.42 14.18 10.85
C LEU A 103 -9.24 12.90 10.88
N TYR A 104 -8.60 11.75 10.63
CA TYR A 104 -9.28 10.46 10.63
C TYR A 104 -9.19 9.75 11.98
N ASN A 105 -10.24 9.04 12.36
CA ASN A 105 -10.24 8.15 13.54
C ASN A 105 -10.64 6.74 13.07
N PHE A 106 -9.94 5.73 13.59
CA PHE A 106 -10.22 4.33 13.26
C PHE A 106 -10.82 3.62 14.46
N MET A 107 -12.04 3.12 14.31
CA MET A 107 -12.95 2.81 15.43
C MET A 107 -12.98 1.34 15.83
N CYS A 108 -11.99 0.55 15.40
CA CYS A 108 -11.84 -0.85 15.77
C CYS A 108 -10.38 -1.29 15.68
N ASN A 109 -9.91 -2.10 16.63
CA ASN A 109 -8.58 -2.68 16.55
C ASN A 109 -8.49 -3.71 15.42
N SER A 110 -7.32 -3.79 14.79
CA SER A 110 -7.05 -4.77 13.71
C SER A 110 -7.22 -6.20 14.21
N SER A 111 -6.98 -6.46 15.50
CA SER A 111 -7.08 -7.78 16.14
C SER A 111 -8.49 -8.19 16.58
N CYS A 112 -9.50 -7.33 16.42
CA CYS A 112 -10.85 -7.63 16.90
C CYS A 112 -11.46 -8.83 16.17
N VAL A 113 -11.87 -9.83 16.95
CA VAL A 113 -12.65 -10.98 16.48
C VAL A 113 -14.03 -10.49 16.02
N GLY A 114 -14.55 -11.06 14.93
CA GLY A 114 -15.82 -10.64 14.32
C GLY A 114 -15.75 -9.32 13.53
N GLY A 115 -14.58 -8.67 13.46
CA GLY A 115 -14.33 -7.53 12.57
C GLY A 115 -13.17 -7.83 11.61
N MET A 116 -12.11 -7.03 11.70
CA MET A 116 -10.90 -7.25 10.89
C MET A 116 -10.19 -8.57 11.18
N ASN A 117 -10.22 -9.08 12.41
CA ASN A 117 -9.67 -10.37 12.81
C ASN A 117 -8.22 -10.63 12.33
N ARG A 118 -7.33 -9.67 12.60
CA ARG A 118 -5.90 -9.65 12.25
C ARG A 118 -5.61 -9.64 10.73
N ARG A 119 -6.62 -9.44 9.89
CA ARG A 119 -6.45 -9.29 8.44
C ARG A 119 -5.98 -7.87 8.12
N PRO A 120 -4.88 -7.70 7.36
CA PRO A 120 -4.38 -6.37 7.01
C PRO A 120 -5.35 -5.65 6.07
N ILE A 121 -5.49 -4.34 6.26
CA ILE A 121 -6.35 -3.48 5.44
C ILE A 121 -5.53 -2.40 4.72
N LEU A 122 -6.02 -2.01 3.55
CA LEU A 122 -5.61 -0.80 2.85
C LEU A 122 -6.70 0.25 3.00
N ILE A 123 -6.29 1.50 3.20
CA ILE A 123 -7.18 2.64 3.08
C ILE A 123 -6.97 3.23 1.69
N ILE A 124 -8.00 3.17 0.86
CA ILE A 124 -8.01 3.83 -0.45
C ILE A 124 -8.54 5.24 -0.25
N VAL A 125 -7.74 6.23 -0.63
CA VAL A 125 -8.11 7.63 -0.65
C VAL A 125 -8.24 8.08 -2.11
N THR A 126 -9.42 8.51 -2.49
CA THR A 126 -9.72 9.02 -3.84
C THR A 126 -10.09 10.50 -3.78
N LEU A 127 -9.62 11.25 -4.78
CA LEU A 127 -10.15 12.55 -5.13
C LEU A 127 -11.16 12.33 -6.25
N GLU A 128 -12.40 12.76 -6.04
CA GLU A 128 -13.53 12.52 -6.94
C GLU A 128 -14.20 13.84 -7.31
N THR A 129 -14.76 13.92 -8.52
CA THR A 129 -15.69 15.00 -8.89
C THR A 129 -17.03 14.81 -8.18
N ARG A 130 -17.92 15.80 -8.27
CA ARG A 130 -19.27 15.71 -7.72
C ARG A 130 -20.09 14.57 -8.35
N GLU A 131 -19.78 14.21 -9.59
CA GLU A 131 -20.40 13.14 -10.37
C GLU A 131 -19.78 11.76 -10.07
N GLY A 132 -18.78 11.69 -9.18
CA GLY A 132 -18.12 10.44 -8.78
C GLY A 132 -16.97 10.02 -9.70
N GLN A 133 -16.52 10.87 -10.63
CA GLN A 133 -15.36 10.56 -11.46
C GLN A 133 -14.07 10.68 -10.63
N VAL A 134 -13.23 9.64 -10.66
CA VAL A 134 -11.96 9.63 -9.92
C VAL A 134 -10.90 10.45 -10.65
N LEU A 135 -10.47 11.55 -10.01
CA LEU A 135 -9.39 12.42 -10.48
C LEU A 135 -8.02 11.97 -9.96
N GLY A 136 -7.98 11.31 -8.80
CA GLY A 136 -6.75 10.84 -8.19
C GLY A 136 -6.99 9.73 -7.18
N ARG A 137 -5.99 8.86 -7.01
CA ARG A 137 -6.06 7.74 -6.07
C ARG A 137 -4.71 7.51 -5.40
N ARG A 138 -4.73 7.37 -4.08
CA ARG A 138 -3.61 6.85 -3.29
C ARG A 138 -4.12 5.84 -2.28
N CYS A 139 -3.23 5.00 -1.80
CA CYS A 139 -3.55 4.08 -0.73
C CYS A 139 -2.37 3.93 0.23
N PHE A 140 -2.67 3.53 1.45
CA PHE A 140 -1.69 3.16 2.47
C PHE A 140 -2.25 2.03 3.32
N GLU A 141 -1.36 1.21 3.88
CA GLU A 141 -1.77 0.16 4.82
C GLU A 141 -2.05 0.76 6.19
N ALA A 142 -3.05 0.27 6.92
CA ALA A 142 -3.35 0.72 8.27
C ALA A 142 -3.38 -0.45 9.26
N ARG A 143 -2.74 -0.25 10.42
CA ARG A 143 -2.77 -1.16 11.57
C ARG A 143 -3.18 -0.40 12.83
N ILE A 144 -4.42 -0.60 13.22
CA ILE A 144 -4.97 -0.10 14.47
C ILE A 144 -4.59 -1.08 15.59
N CYS A 145 -3.79 -0.63 16.55
CA CYS A 145 -3.19 -1.45 17.60
C CYS A 145 -2.96 -0.66 18.90
N ALA A 146 -2.82 -1.36 20.02
CA ALA A 146 -2.63 -0.72 21.33
C ALA A 146 -1.27 -0.01 21.46
N CYS A 147 -0.22 -0.55 20.84
CA CYS A 147 1.15 -0.05 20.95
C CYS A 147 1.79 0.21 19.56
N PRO A 148 1.41 1.31 18.86
CA PRO A 148 1.88 1.59 17.49
C PRO A 148 3.40 1.57 17.32
N GLY A 149 4.16 2.11 18.27
CA GLY A 149 5.62 2.17 18.18
C GLY A 149 6.27 0.79 18.21
N ARG A 150 5.77 -0.11 19.07
CA ARG A 150 6.25 -1.50 19.19
C ARG A 150 5.95 -2.28 17.91
N ASP A 151 4.70 -2.24 17.47
CA ASP A 151 4.24 -2.99 16.29
C ASP A 151 4.92 -2.48 15.01
N ARG A 152 5.12 -1.15 14.88
CA ARG A 152 5.91 -0.57 13.79
C ARG A 152 7.33 -1.12 13.77
N LYS A 153 8.03 -1.05 14.91
CA LYS A 153 9.42 -1.52 15.01
C LYS A 153 9.53 -3.00 14.68
N ALA A 154 8.61 -3.82 15.18
CA ALA A 154 8.59 -5.25 14.91
C ALA A 154 8.38 -5.58 13.42
N ASP A 155 7.42 -4.91 12.76
CA ASP A 155 7.15 -5.12 11.33
C ASP A 155 8.34 -4.61 10.46
N GLU A 156 8.97 -3.47 10.81
CA GLU A 156 10.19 -2.96 10.14
C GLU A 156 11.39 -3.90 10.32
N ASP A 157 11.63 -4.38 11.55
CA ASP A 157 12.69 -5.37 11.85
C ASP A 157 12.48 -6.69 11.08
N SER A 158 11.23 -7.11 10.91
CA SER A 158 10.89 -8.33 10.19
C SER A 158 11.29 -8.25 8.71
N ILE A 159 11.01 -7.12 8.05
CA ILE A 159 11.36 -6.91 6.65
C ILE A 159 12.87 -6.76 6.46
N ARG A 160 13.55 -6.02 7.34
CA ARG A 160 15.02 -5.96 7.33
C ARG A 160 15.66 -7.34 7.43
N LYS A 161 15.16 -8.21 8.32
CA LYS A 161 15.68 -9.58 8.46
C LYS A 161 15.42 -10.44 7.23
N GLN A 162 14.24 -10.31 6.61
CA GLN A 162 13.92 -11.03 5.36
C GLN A 162 14.91 -10.66 4.24
N HIS A 163 15.22 -9.36 4.07
CA HIS A 163 16.21 -8.90 3.10
C HIS A 163 17.63 -9.43 3.34
N VAL A 164 18.02 -9.70 4.60
CA VAL A 164 19.35 -10.25 4.92
C VAL A 164 19.42 -11.77 4.66
N THR A 165 18.31 -12.48 4.87
CA THR A 165 18.25 -13.95 4.70
C THR A 165 18.21 -14.43 3.25
N ASP A 166 17.80 -13.59 2.29
CA ASP A 166 17.88 -13.93 0.86
C ASP A 166 19.28 -13.71 0.26
N GLY A 167 20.16 -12.97 0.95
CA GLY A 167 21.55 -12.73 0.51
C GLY A 167 22.57 -13.79 0.97
N THR A 168 22.18 -14.80 1.76
CA THR A 168 23.12 -15.74 2.41
C THR A 168 22.92 -17.21 2.07
N LYS A 169 22.10 -17.54 1.05
CA LYS A 169 21.91 -18.93 0.59
C LYS A 169 22.89 -19.35 -0.51
N THR A 170 24.18 -19.07 -0.33
CA THR A 170 25.25 -19.72 -1.11
C THR A 170 26.35 -20.21 -0.17
N SER A 171 26.39 -21.54 0.02
CA SER A 171 27.46 -22.35 0.66
C SER A 171 27.75 -22.03 2.14
N GLU A 172 27.64 -22.93 3.10
CA GLU A 172 28.39 -24.18 3.23
C GLU A 172 27.65 -25.20 4.11
N GLY A 173 27.86 -26.48 3.81
CA GLY A 173 27.31 -27.59 4.58
C GLY A 173 28.13 -27.94 5.82
N MET A 174 27.44 -28.34 6.88
CA MET A 174 27.97 -29.25 7.91
C MET A 174 26.84 -30.11 8.52
N LYS A 175 26.80 -31.39 8.10
CA LYS A 175 26.62 -32.65 8.88
C LYS A 175 25.88 -32.51 10.23
N ARG A 176 24.79 -33.18 10.65
CA ARG A 176 24.14 -34.53 10.52
C ARG A 176 22.91 -34.54 11.50
N PRO A 177 22.10 -35.62 11.72
CA PRO A 177 21.63 -36.70 10.83
C PRO A 177 20.08 -36.90 10.83
N PHE A 178 19.67 -37.57 9.76
CA PHE A 178 18.42 -38.26 9.38
C PHE A 178 17.61 -39.02 10.46
N ARG A 179 16.26 -39.03 10.35
CA ARG A 179 15.41 -40.26 10.37
C ARG A 179 13.96 -40.05 9.84
N GLN A 180 13.71 -40.72 8.70
CA GLN A 180 12.50 -41.47 8.22
C GLN A 180 11.11 -40.77 8.25
N ALA A 181 10.50 -40.34 7.12
CA ALA A 181 9.96 -41.06 5.95
C ALA A 181 8.55 -41.68 6.15
N SER A 182 7.56 -41.22 5.37
CA SER A 182 6.64 -42.08 4.61
C SER A 182 5.92 -41.30 3.48
N HIS A 183 5.90 -41.97 2.32
CA HIS A 183 5.22 -41.78 1.02
C HIS A 183 3.99 -40.84 0.96
N GLY A 184 3.63 -40.16 -0.13
CA GLY A 184 3.88 -40.25 -1.57
C GLY A 184 2.71 -39.47 -2.22
N ILE A 185 2.89 -38.67 -3.26
CA ILE A 185 2.56 -39.00 -4.65
C ILE A 185 3.02 -37.80 -5.50
N GLN A 186 3.77 -38.09 -6.55
CA GLN A 186 4.17 -37.13 -7.57
C GLN A 186 2.99 -36.80 -8.48
N MET A 187 2.79 -35.51 -8.79
CA MET A 187 2.22 -35.13 -10.07
C MET A 187 3.02 -33.98 -10.67
N SER A 188 3.53 -34.27 -11.86
CA SER A 188 4.22 -33.38 -12.78
C SER A 188 3.36 -32.16 -13.13
N SER A 189 3.87 -30.96 -12.83
CA SER A 189 3.41 -29.74 -13.47
C SER A 189 4.59 -29.04 -14.13
N ILE A 190 4.41 -28.82 -15.43
CA ILE A 190 5.30 -28.16 -16.37
C ILE A 190 5.77 -26.83 -15.77
N LYS A 191 7.09 -26.68 -15.58
CA LYS A 191 7.71 -25.40 -15.21
C LYS A 191 7.50 -24.41 -16.37
N LYS A 192 6.47 -23.58 -16.29
CA LYS A 192 6.46 -22.30 -17.01
C LYS A 192 7.66 -21.51 -16.49
N ARG A 193 8.68 -21.33 -17.35
CA ARG A 193 9.77 -20.36 -17.13
C ARG A 193 9.10 -19.03 -16.77
N ARG A 194 9.27 -18.58 -15.52
CA ARG A 194 8.93 -17.21 -15.13
C ARG A 194 9.78 -16.28 -15.99
N SER A 195 9.14 -15.24 -16.53
CA SER A 195 9.86 -14.12 -17.13
C SER A 195 10.80 -13.55 -16.06
N THR A 196 12.09 -13.50 -16.36
CA THR A 196 13.15 -12.97 -15.48
C THR A 196 13.20 -11.44 -15.48
N ASP A 197 12.28 -10.78 -16.18
CA ASP A 197 12.36 -9.36 -16.51
C ASP A 197 11.90 -8.42 -15.37
N GLU A 198 11.30 -8.98 -14.30
CA GLU A 198 10.91 -8.21 -13.10
C GLU A 198 11.81 -8.50 -11.89
N GLU A 199 12.92 -9.23 -12.09
CA GLU A 199 13.85 -9.55 -11.01
C GLU A 199 14.70 -8.32 -10.65
N VAL A 200 14.62 -7.88 -9.39
CA VAL A 200 15.35 -6.71 -8.90
C VAL A 200 16.68 -7.14 -8.31
N PHE A 201 17.77 -6.61 -8.84
CA PHE A 201 19.13 -6.84 -8.34
C PHE A 201 19.67 -5.60 -7.61
N CYS A 202 20.33 -5.80 -6.48
CA CYS A 202 20.98 -4.73 -5.72
C CYS A 202 22.50 -4.74 -5.97
N LEU A 203 23.07 -3.61 -6.38
CA LEU A 203 24.52 -3.44 -6.56
C LEU A 203 25.07 -2.53 -5.45
N PRO A 204 25.84 -3.04 -4.48
CA PRO A 204 26.47 -2.20 -3.45
C PRO A 204 27.62 -1.39 -4.06
N ILE A 205 27.58 -0.07 -3.88
CA ILE A 205 28.55 0.87 -4.46
C ILE A 205 29.18 1.71 -3.35
N LYS A 206 30.51 1.82 -3.35
CA LYS A 206 31.27 2.68 -2.44
C LYS A 206 31.74 3.93 -3.19
N GLY A 207 31.36 5.10 -2.70
CA GLY A 207 31.71 6.40 -3.31
C GLY A 207 30.51 7.05 -4.00
N ARG A 208 30.29 8.34 -3.69
CA ARG A 208 29.09 9.09 -4.14
C ARG A 208 29.10 9.36 -5.64
N GLU A 209 30.24 9.75 -6.19
CA GLU A 209 30.39 10.07 -7.61
C GLU A 209 30.14 8.83 -8.49
N ILE A 210 30.69 7.68 -8.09
CA ILE A 210 30.49 6.41 -8.79
C ILE A 210 29.02 5.99 -8.76
N TYR A 211 28.36 6.16 -7.61
CA TYR A 211 26.92 5.90 -7.47
C TYR A 211 26.11 6.78 -8.44
N GLU A 212 26.40 8.08 -8.52
CA GLU A 212 25.65 9.01 -9.37
C GLU A 212 25.82 8.70 -10.87
N ILE A 213 27.01 8.27 -11.29
CA ILE A 213 27.24 7.80 -12.67
C ILE A 213 26.39 6.56 -12.96
N LEU A 214 26.40 5.58 -12.06
CA LEU A 214 25.66 4.33 -12.25
C LEU A 214 24.13 4.53 -12.23
N VAL A 215 23.63 5.47 -11.42
CA VAL A 215 22.21 5.88 -11.45
C VAL A 215 21.85 6.46 -12.81
N LYS A 216 22.65 7.38 -13.35
CA LYS A 216 22.40 7.98 -14.68
C LYS A 216 22.36 6.92 -15.79
N ILE A 217 23.28 5.94 -15.74
CA ILE A 217 23.30 4.83 -16.71
C ILE A 217 22.03 4.00 -16.59
N LYS A 218 21.64 3.62 -15.37
CA LYS A 218 20.42 2.83 -15.11
C LYS A 218 19.18 3.54 -15.65
N GLU A 219 18.97 4.81 -15.31
CA GLU A 219 17.82 5.60 -15.77
C GLU A 219 17.78 5.75 -17.30
N SER A 220 18.94 5.89 -17.93
CA SER A 220 19.04 5.98 -19.40
C SER A 220 18.65 4.66 -20.08
N LEU A 221 19.07 3.53 -19.52
CA LEU A 221 18.71 2.19 -20.01
C LEU A 221 17.21 1.92 -19.87
N GLU A 222 16.61 2.32 -18.74
CA GLU A 222 15.17 2.23 -18.51
C GLU A 222 14.40 3.09 -19.53
N LEU A 223 14.84 4.32 -19.79
CA LEU A 223 14.19 5.21 -20.75
C LEU A 223 14.26 4.67 -22.18
N MET A 224 15.36 4.03 -22.57
CA MET A 224 15.52 3.43 -23.90
C MET A 224 14.51 2.31 -24.18
N GLN A 225 13.98 1.63 -23.17
CA GLN A 225 12.95 0.60 -23.36
C GLN A 225 11.61 1.18 -23.84
N PHE A 226 11.37 2.48 -23.64
CA PHE A 226 10.13 3.16 -24.02
C PHE A 226 10.23 3.92 -25.35
N LEU A 227 11.41 3.98 -25.96
CA LEU A 227 11.61 4.67 -27.23
C LEU A 227 11.13 3.81 -28.40
N PRO A 228 10.29 4.35 -29.31
CA PRO A 228 9.93 3.66 -30.54
C PRO A 228 11.17 3.36 -31.41
N GLN A 229 11.20 2.17 -32.02
CA GLN A 229 12.34 1.72 -32.83
C GLN A 229 12.74 2.69 -33.95
N HIS A 230 11.76 3.32 -34.61
CA HIS A 230 12.02 4.31 -35.67
C HIS A 230 12.76 5.56 -35.17
N THR A 231 12.55 5.94 -33.91
CA THR A 231 13.25 7.06 -33.27
C THR A 231 14.69 6.68 -32.98
N VAL A 232 14.93 5.44 -32.51
CA VAL A 232 16.27 4.90 -32.28
C VAL A 232 17.08 4.81 -33.57
N GLU A 233 16.45 4.38 -34.67
CA GLU A 233 17.09 4.31 -35.99
C GLU A 233 17.43 5.69 -36.54
N SER A 234 16.55 6.67 -36.38
CA SER A 234 16.81 8.07 -36.74
C SER A 234 18.04 8.63 -36.02
N TYR A 235 18.16 8.39 -34.70
CA TYR A 235 19.35 8.81 -33.93
C TYR A 235 20.63 8.10 -34.39
N ARG A 236 20.56 6.80 -34.72
CA ARG A 236 21.72 6.06 -35.26
C ARG A 236 22.17 6.60 -36.61
N GLN A 237 21.23 6.94 -37.50
CA GLN A 237 21.55 7.55 -38.79
C GLN A 237 22.20 8.92 -38.62
N GLN A 238 21.68 9.75 -37.70
CA GLN A 238 22.25 11.06 -37.38
C GLN A 238 23.66 10.96 -36.78
N GLN A 239 23.91 9.98 -35.90
CA GLN A 239 25.23 9.75 -35.32
C GLN A 239 26.25 9.26 -36.37
N ASN A 240 25.83 8.41 -37.32
CA ASN A 240 26.67 7.96 -38.43
C ASN A 240 27.01 9.09 -39.42
N LEU A 241 26.12 10.08 -39.58
CA LEU A 241 26.38 11.28 -40.38
C LEU A 241 27.39 12.21 -39.70
N LEU A 242 27.33 12.34 -38.37
CA LEU A 242 28.27 13.13 -37.58
C LEU A 242 29.68 12.51 -37.50
N GLN A 243 29.81 11.19 -37.60
CA GLN A 243 31.11 10.50 -37.66
C GLN A 243 31.76 10.51 -39.06
N LYS A 244 31.04 10.95 -40.09
CA LYS A 244 31.53 11.07 -41.47
C LYS A 244 31.94 12.50 -41.86
N GLN A 245 31.89 13.44 -40.93
CA GLN A 245 32.53 14.76 -41.02
C GLN A 245 33.84 14.74 -40.23
#